data_AF-E2ALY7-F1
#
_entry.id   AF-E2ALY7-F1
#
_cell.length_a   1.000
_cell.length_b   1.000
_cell.length_c   1.000
_cell.angle_alpha   90.00
_cell.angle_beta   90.00
_cell.angle_gamma   90.00
#
_symmetry.space_group_name_H-M   'P 1'
#
loop_
_entity.id
_entity.type
_entity.pdbx_description
1 polymer ?
#
loop_
_entity_poly.entity_id
_entity_poly.type
_entity_poly.pdbx_seq_one_letter_code
_entity_poly.pdbx_strand_id
1 'polypeptide(L)'
;LDAMHLLCLGVMKTLLFRWVVNGKPPYKLSFHSIQNFTRKMLFLRSFIPNDFARKTRSLTELSRWKATEYRLFLLYVGPVVLKDILDNAIYKHFMLLHCAAFILSSAELVRHIDYAEELLKNFILHAEHIYGNQILVYNFHNLIHICDDIRKFGLLWDYSCFPFENFLGKLKKLIRGPSKPHQQICLRINELNMLK
;
A
#
# COMPACT_ATOMS: atom_id res chain seq x y z
N LEU A 1 13.96 -3.60 1.89
CA LEU A 1 12.65 -3.63 2.60
C LEU A 1 11.64 -4.24 1.65
N ASP A 2 10.69 -5.05 2.13
CA ASP A 2 9.72 -5.68 1.23
C ASP A 2 8.63 -4.70 0.73
N ALA A 3 7.98 -5.05 -0.37
CA ALA A 3 6.99 -4.23 -1.06
C ALA A 3 5.79 -3.83 -0.17
N MET A 4 5.38 -4.66 0.79
CA MET A 4 4.25 -4.33 1.68
C MET A 4 4.58 -3.12 2.56
N HIS A 5 5.76 -3.12 3.17
CA HIS A 5 6.18 -2.03 4.04
C HIS A 5 6.60 -0.79 3.26
N LEU A 6 7.28 -0.97 2.13
CA LEU A 6 7.83 0.12 1.35
C LEU A 6 6.74 0.86 0.55
N LEU A 7 6.01 0.15 -0.32
CA LEU A 7 5.00 0.75 -1.19
C LEU A 7 3.69 1.02 -0.45
N CYS A 8 3.12 -0.01 0.18
CA CYS A 8 1.76 0.10 0.73
C CYS A 8 1.73 0.93 2.02
N LEU A 9 2.48 0.51 3.04
CA LEU A 9 2.49 1.17 4.35
C LEU A 9 3.42 2.39 4.42
N GLY A 10 4.38 2.48 3.50
CA GLY A 10 5.36 3.56 3.42
C GLY A 10 4.88 4.69 2.51
N VAL A 11 5.00 4.50 1.19
CA VAL A 11 4.73 5.56 0.20
C VAL A 11 3.24 5.85 0.05
N MET A 12 2.43 4.85 -0.29
CA MET A 12 0.99 5.02 -0.58
C MET A 12 0.23 5.56 0.63
N LYS A 13 0.50 5.00 1.82
CA LYS A 13 -0.08 5.50 3.08
C LYS A 13 0.31 6.96 3.32
N THR A 14 1.60 7.31 3.18
CA THR A 14 2.07 8.69 3.35
C THR A 14 1.33 9.66 2.42
N LEU A 15 1.22 9.32 1.13
CA LEU A 15 0.53 10.15 0.15
C LEU A 15 -0.95 10.38 0.53
N LEU A 16 -1.71 9.31 0.81
CA LEU A 16 -3.11 9.42 1.20
C LEU A 16 -3.30 10.25 2.48
N PHE A 17 -2.46 10.04 3.48
CA PHE A 17 -2.52 10.81 4.72
C PHE A 17 -2.22 12.29 4.49
N ARG A 18 -1.28 12.63 3.60
CA ARG A 18 -1.01 14.03 3.24
C ARG A 18 -2.21 14.63 2.52
N TRP A 19 -2.82 13.93 1.57
CA TRP A 19 -3.95 14.47 0.83
C TRP A 19 -5.20 14.63 1.71
N VAL A 20 -5.45 13.71 2.64
CA VAL A 20 -6.74 13.62 3.37
C VAL A 20 -6.68 14.15 4.80
N VAL A 21 -5.59 13.88 5.55
CA VAL A 21 -5.57 14.06 7.02
C VAL A 21 -4.63 15.19 7.43
N ASN A 22 -3.34 15.00 7.17
CA ASN A 22 -2.24 15.73 7.80
C ASN A 22 -1.54 16.73 6.89
N GLY A 23 -1.89 16.80 5.61
CA GLY A 23 -1.25 17.76 4.69
C GLY A 23 -1.60 19.20 5.00
N LYS A 24 -0.92 20.09 4.28
CA LYS A 24 -1.20 21.52 4.22
C LYS A 24 -1.49 21.90 2.77
N PRO A 25 -2.21 23.00 2.51
CA PRO A 25 -2.32 23.55 1.17
C PRO A 25 -0.93 23.75 0.54
N PRO A 26 -0.79 23.60 -0.79
CA PRO A 26 -1.87 23.42 -1.77
C PRO A 26 -2.31 21.96 -1.99
N TYR A 27 -1.55 20.95 -1.54
CA TYR A 27 -1.83 19.53 -1.86
C TYR A 27 -2.80 18.82 -0.90
N LYS A 28 -3.25 19.48 0.17
CA LYS A 28 -4.32 18.96 1.03
C LYS A 28 -5.66 19.16 0.34
N LEU A 29 -6.43 18.09 0.20
CA LEU A 29 -7.77 18.16 -0.37
C LEU A 29 -8.72 18.98 0.50
N SER A 30 -9.58 19.75 -0.17
CA SER A 30 -10.70 20.42 0.50
C SER A 30 -11.71 19.40 1.04
N PHE A 31 -12.50 19.81 2.03
CA PHE A 31 -13.55 18.97 2.60
C PHE A 31 -14.50 18.41 1.53
N HIS A 32 -14.92 19.26 0.58
CA HIS A 32 -15.78 18.84 -0.53
C HIS A 32 -15.12 17.77 -1.42
N SER A 33 -13.83 17.94 -1.72
CA SER A 33 -13.07 16.95 -2.50
C SER A 33 -12.93 15.62 -1.75
N ILE A 34 -12.73 15.65 -0.43
CA ILE A 34 -12.70 14.44 0.42
C ILE A 34 -14.07 13.74 0.45
N GLN A 35 -15.17 14.49 0.49
CA GLN A 35 -16.52 13.91 0.39
C GLN A 35 -16.74 13.25 -0.97
N ASN A 36 -16.37 13.91 -2.06
CA ASN A 36 -16.46 13.34 -3.41
C ASN A 36 -15.60 12.09 -3.56
N PHE A 37 -14.38 12.11 -3.03
CA PHE A 37 -13.50 10.94 -2.97
C PHE A 37 -14.20 9.80 -2.22
N THR A 38 -14.69 10.06 -1.01
CA THR A 38 -15.40 9.06 -0.20
C THR A 38 -16.60 8.46 -0.94
N ARG A 39 -17.40 9.29 -1.63
CA ARG A 39 -18.52 8.82 -2.45
C ARG A 39 -18.07 7.89 -3.57
N LYS A 40 -17.02 8.26 -4.34
CA LYS A 40 -16.46 7.39 -5.39
C LYS A 40 -15.97 6.05 -4.82
N MET A 41 -15.30 6.07 -3.66
CA MET A 41 -14.83 4.85 -2.98
C MET A 41 -15.98 3.93 -2.59
N LEU A 42 -17.07 4.48 -2.03
CA LEU A 42 -18.24 3.72 -1.63
C LEU A 42 -19.02 3.19 -2.83
N PHE A 43 -19.09 3.96 -3.92
CA PHE A 43 -19.69 3.51 -5.18
C PHE A 43 -18.94 2.30 -5.76
N LEU A 44 -17.60 2.34 -5.79
CA LEU A 44 -16.79 1.24 -6.31
C LEU A 44 -16.87 -0.04 -5.46
N ARG A 45 -17.34 0.04 -4.22
CA ARG A 45 -17.38 -1.09 -3.27
C ARG A 45 -18.12 -2.29 -3.83
N SER A 46 -19.24 -2.09 -4.54
CA SER A 46 -20.04 -3.18 -5.13
C SER A 46 -19.35 -3.85 -6.31
N PHE A 47 -18.41 -3.18 -6.96
CA PHE A 47 -17.70 -3.67 -8.15
C PHE A 47 -16.39 -4.40 -7.82
N ILE A 48 -15.99 -4.44 -6.54
CA ILE A 48 -14.78 -5.14 -6.12
C ILE A 48 -15.09 -6.63 -5.89
N PRO A 49 -14.43 -7.54 -6.64
CA PRO A 49 -14.58 -8.98 -6.48
C PRO A 49 -14.24 -9.46 -5.07
N ASN A 50 -14.75 -10.63 -4.69
CA ASN A 50 -14.48 -11.25 -3.40
C ASN A 50 -13.06 -11.85 -3.31
N ASP A 51 -12.32 -11.92 -4.43
CA ASP A 51 -10.90 -12.34 -4.46
C ASP A 51 -9.99 -11.36 -3.74
N PHE A 52 -10.42 -10.09 -3.64
CA PHE A 52 -9.72 -9.11 -2.81
C PHE A 52 -10.07 -9.32 -1.33
N ALA A 53 -9.03 -9.40 -0.49
CA ALA A 53 -9.18 -9.60 0.94
C ALA A 53 -10.08 -8.57 1.64
N ARG A 54 -10.24 -7.37 1.06
CA ARG A 54 -11.08 -6.28 1.57
C ARG A 54 -11.65 -5.46 0.42
N LYS A 55 -12.87 -4.92 0.61
CA LYS A 55 -13.49 -3.95 -0.29
C LYS A 55 -13.15 -2.52 0.15
N THR A 56 -13.37 -1.55 -0.74
CA THR A 56 -13.24 -0.13 -0.40
C THR A 56 -14.24 0.28 0.67
N ARG A 57 -13.86 1.27 1.47
CA ARG A 57 -14.66 1.84 2.55
C ARG A 57 -14.38 3.33 2.70
N SER A 58 -15.11 3.97 3.62
CA SER A 58 -15.01 5.40 3.87
C SER A 58 -13.58 5.83 4.24
N LEU A 59 -13.19 7.03 3.79
CA LEU A 59 -11.91 7.65 4.17
C LEU A 59 -11.83 8.01 5.65
N THR A 60 -12.95 8.07 6.37
CA THR A 60 -12.97 8.21 7.83
C THR A 60 -12.24 7.06 8.54
N GLU A 61 -12.15 5.90 7.89
CA GLU A 61 -11.45 4.72 8.41
C GLU A 61 -10.01 4.61 7.90
N LEU A 62 -9.47 5.61 7.19
CA LEU A 62 -8.15 5.57 6.57
C LEU A 62 -7.02 5.22 7.57
N SER A 63 -7.17 5.63 8.83
CA SER A 63 -6.21 5.29 9.91
C SER A 63 -6.18 3.81 10.27
N ARG A 64 -7.25 3.07 9.95
CA ARG A 64 -7.42 1.64 10.23
C ARG A 64 -7.22 0.77 8.99
N TRP A 65 -6.77 1.34 7.88
CA TRP A 65 -6.49 0.57 6.67
C TRP A 65 -5.31 -0.37 6.87
N LYS A 66 -5.44 -1.58 6.34
CA LYS A 66 -4.36 -2.56 6.25
C LYS A 66 -3.58 -2.38 4.95
N ALA A 67 -2.37 -2.94 4.91
CA ALA A 67 -1.53 -2.95 3.71
C ALA A 67 -2.24 -3.47 2.45
N THR A 68 -3.16 -4.43 2.59
CA THR A 68 -3.94 -4.97 1.47
C THR A 68 -4.89 -3.94 0.85
N GLU A 69 -5.42 -3.01 1.64
CA GLU A 69 -6.29 -1.93 1.16
C GLU A 69 -5.49 -0.87 0.42
N TYR A 70 -4.30 -0.52 0.93
CA TYR A 70 -3.37 0.36 0.22
C TYR A 70 -2.90 -0.27 -1.09
N ARG A 71 -2.67 -1.59 -1.14
CA ARG A 71 -2.34 -2.31 -2.38
C ARG A 71 -3.47 -2.23 -3.40
N LEU A 72 -4.70 -2.56 -2.98
CA LEU A 72 -5.90 -2.45 -3.82
C LEU A 72 -6.06 -1.02 -4.35
N PHE A 73 -5.83 -0.03 -3.48
CA PHE A 73 -5.89 1.37 -3.86
C PHE A 73 -4.83 1.73 -4.90
N LEU A 74 -3.57 1.40 -4.65
CA LEU A 74 -2.46 1.71 -5.54
C LEU A 74 -2.63 1.08 -6.93
N LEU A 75 -3.01 -0.19 -6.99
CA LEU A 75 -3.03 -0.94 -8.25
C LEU A 75 -4.32 -0.78 -9.07
N TYR A 76 -5.45 -0.46 -8.45
CA TYR A 76 -6.75 -0.53 -9.14
C TYR A 76 -7.64 0.68 -8.88
N VAL A 77 -7.87 1.06 -7.62
CA VAL A 77 -8.91 2.04 -7.28
C VAL A 77 -8.41 3.48 -7.45
N GLY A 78 -7.17 3.75 -7.09
CA GLY A 78 -6.57 5.09 -7.07
C GLY A 78 -6.63 5.82 -8.42
N PRO A 79 -6.20 5.21 -9.55
CA PRO A 79 -6.23 5.86 -10.85
C PRO A 79 -7.62 6.36 -11.26
N VAL A 80 -8.67 5.62 -10.89
CA VAL A 80 -10.05 5.95 -11.21
C VAL A 80 -10.60 7.01 -10.25
N VAL A 81 -10.37 6.83 -8.95
CA VAL A 81 -10.98 7.68 -7.93
C VAL A 81 -10.32 9.05 -7.86
N LEU A 82 -9.00 9.11 -7.96
CA LEU A 82 -8.24 10.35 -7.82
C LEU A 82 -8.32 11.25 -9.04
N LYS A 83 -8.74 10.70 -10.19
CA LYS A 83 -9.00 11.48 -11.40
C LYS A 83 -10.08 12.51 -11.10
N ASP A 84 -9.80 13.76 -11.47
CA ASP A 84 -10.65 14.93 -11.23
C ASP A 84 -10.87 15.29 -9.74
N ILE A 85 -10.07 14.71 -8.83
CA ILE A 85 -10.05 15.06 -7.39
C ILE A 85 -8.74 15.74 -7.01
N LEU A 86 -7.63 15.19 -7.48
CA LEU A 86 -6.31 15.79 -7.29
C LEU A 86 -6.03 16.80 -8.41
N ASP A 87 -5.24 17.84 -8.10
CA ASP A 87 -4.63 18.69 -9.11
C ASP A 87 -3.85 17.84 -10.13
N ASN A 88 -3.88 18.27 -11.40
CA ASN A 88 -3.33 17.48 -12.51
C ASN A 88 -1.85 17.10 -12.29
N ALA A 89 -1.04 17.98 -11.71
CA ALA A 89 0.36 17.70 -11.39
C ALA A 89 0.49 16.59 -10.33
N ILE A 90 -0.34 16.63 -9.28
CA ILE A 90 -0.35 15.65 -8.20
C ILE A 90 -0.89 14.30 -8.69
N TYR A 91 -1.92 14.33 -9.55
CA TYR A 91 -2.47 13.12 -10.16
C TYR A 91 -1.44 12.44 -11.07
N LYS A 92 -0.77 13.20 -11.95
CA LYS A 92 0.30 12.67 -12.81
C LYS A 92 1.45 12.08 -11.99
N HIS A 93 1.81 12.75 -10.89
CA HIS A 93 2.80 12.22 -9.95
C HIS A 93 2.37 10.88 -9.35
N PHE A 94 1.14 10.75 -8.86
CA PHE A 94 0.58 9.47 -8.42
C PHE A 94 0.59 8.41 -9.53
N MET A 95 0.29 8.79 -10.78
CA MET A 95 0.29 7.86 -11.91
C MET A 95 1.67 7.27 -12.20
N LEU A 96 2.77 7.99 -11.95
CA LEU A 96 4.12 7.42 -12.04
C LEU A 96 4.28 6.21 -11.10
N LEU A 97 3.86 6.38 -9.83
CA LEU A 97 3.90 5.32 -8.83
C LEU A 97 2.97 4.16 -9.18
N HIS A 98 1.74 4.46 -9.61
CA HIS A 98 0.76 3.46 -10.02
C HIS A 98 1.30 2.61 -11.18
N CYS A 99 1.75 3.25 -12.26
CA CYS A 99 2.26 2.56 -13.45
C CYS A 99 3.48 1.69 -13.11
N ALA A 100 4.44 2.24 -12.36
CA ALA A 100 5.60 1.46 -11.91
C ALA A 100 5.17 0.24 -11.07
N ALA A 101 4.34 0.45 -10.04
CA ALA A 101 3.87 -0.65 -9.20
C ALA A 101 3.08 -1.70 -10.01
N PHE A 102 2.27 -1.29 -10.99
CA PHE A 102 1.50 -2.18 -11.84
C PHE A 102 2.40 -3.04 -12.74
N ILE A 103 3.40 -2.43 -13.39
CA ILE A 103 4.40 -3.15 -14.20
C ILE A 103 5.13 -4.18 -13.35
N LEU A 104 5.64 -3.77 -12.18
CA LEU A 104 6.40 -4.63 -11.27
C LEU A 104 5.57 -5.75 -10.63
N SER A 105 4.24 -5.60 -10.62
CA SER A 105 3.31 -6.59 -10.08
C SER A 105 2.91 -7.68 -11.09
N SER A 106 3.14 -7.47 -12.39
CA SER A 106 2.65 -8.35 -13.46
C SER A 106 3.78 -9.18 -14.04
N ALA A 107 3.60 -10.51 -14.04
CA ALA A 107 4.55 -11.44 -14.65
C ALA A 107 4.81 -11.15 -16.15
N GLU A 108 3.81 -10.63 -16.85
CA GLU A 108 3.94 -10.28 -18.27
C GLU A 108 4.68 -8.93 -18.46
N LEU A 109 4.36 -7.94 -17.63
CA LEU A 109 4.87 -6.59 -17.80
C LEU A 109 6.25 -6.39 -17.16
N VAL A 110 6.67 -7.24 -16.22
CA VAL A 110 7.96 -7.11 -15.52
C VAL A 110 9.16 -7.08 -16.46
N ARG A 111 9.03 -7.57 -17.70
CA ARG A 111 10.04 -7.39 -18.76
C ARG A 111 10.39 -5.91 -19.05
N HIS A 112 9.51 -4.98 -18.67
CA HIS A 112 9.69 -3.53 -18.75
C HIS A 112 10.19 -2.93 -17.43
N ILE A 113 10.91 -3.69 -16.61
CA ILE A 113 11.40 -3.26 -15.30
C ILE A 113 12.27 -1.99 -15.36
N ASP A 114 13.07 -1.82 -16.41
CA ASP A 114 13.91 -0.63 -16.58
C ASP A 114 13.06 0.63 -16.75
N TYR A 115 11.95 0.53 -17.49
CA TYR A 115 10.98 1.62 -17.61
C TYR A 115 10.26 1.89 -16.28
N ALA A 116 9.91 0.84 -15.52
CA ALA A 116 9.37 1.02 -14.18
C ALA A 116 10.38 1.72 -13.25
N GLU A 117 11.67 1.41 -13.35
CA GLU A 117 12.72 2.08 -12.59
C GLU A 117 12.81 3.58 -12.93
N GLU A 118 12.74 3.94 -14.21
CA GLU A 118 12.68 5.34 -14.65
C GLU A 118 11.45 6.06 -14.10
N LEU A 119 10.28 5.41 -14.09
CA LEU A 119 9.06 5.96 -13.49
C LEU A 119 9.24 6.23 -11.98
N LEU A 120 9.88 5.32 -11.24
CA LEU A 120 10.15 5.49 -9.81
C LEU A 120 11.17 6.61 -9.55
N LYS A 121 12.22 6.73 -10.37
CA LYS A 121 13.19 7.84 -10.28
C LYS A 121 12.51 9.18 -10.50
N ASN A 122 11.67 9.30 -11.55
CA ASN A 122 10.88 10.50 -11.81
C ASN A 122 9.87 10.78 -10.69
N PHE A 123 9.24 9.75 -10.13
CA PHE A 123 8.34 9.90 -8.99
C PHE A 123 9.06 10.53 -7.79
N ILE A 124 10.28 10.09 -7.46
CA ILE A 124 11.04 10.65 -6.33
C ILE A 124 11.45 12.09 -6.61
N LEU A 125 11.99 12.35 -7.80
CA LEU A 125 12.41 13.69 -8.22
C LEU A 125 11.25 14.70 -8.11
N HIS A 126 10.07 14.35 -8.61
CA HIS A 126 8.90 15.22 -8.52
C HIS A 126 8.28 15.28 -7.12
N ALA A 127 8.45 14.25 -6.28
CA ALA A 127 7.92 14.25 -4.92
C ALA A 127 8.56 15.38 -4.08
N GLU A 128 9.86 15.61 -4.24
CA GLU A 128 10.57 16.71 -3.57
C GLU A 128 9.99 18.07 -3.96
N HIS A 129 9.80 18.30 -5.26
CA HIS A 129 9.23 19.55 -5.76
C HIS A 129 7.78 19.79 -5.32
N ILE A 130 6.95 18.75 -5.26
CA ILE A 130 5.51 18.88 -4.94
C ILE A 130 5.27 19.01 -3.44
N TYR A 131 5.97 18.22 -2.63
CA TYR A 131 5.68 18.09 -1.19
C TYR A 131 6.79 18.64 -0.27
N GLY A 132 7.92 19.04 -0.85
CA GLY A 132 9.12 19.47 -0.13
C GLY A 132 9.95 18.30 0.39
N ASN A 133 11.19 18.59 0.80
CA ASN A 133 12.20 17.61 1.20
C ASN A 133 11.77 16.73 2.39
N GLN A 134 10.80 17.20 3.19
CA GLN A 134 10.23 16.45 4.31
C GLN A 134 9.45 15.20 3.89
N ILE A 135 9.10 15.04 2.61
CA ILE A 135 8.45 13.80 2.14
C ILE A 135 9.43 12.68 1.85
N LEU A 136 10.70 13.01 1.60
CA LEU A 136 11.77 12.05 1.29
C LEU A 136 12.25 11.33 2.56
N VAL A 137 11.32 10.68 3.24
CA VAL A 137 11.62 9.75 4.32
C VAL A 137 12.28 8.50 3.74
N TYR A 138 12.91 7.70 4.60
CA TYR A 138 13.59 6.45 4.25
C TYR A 138 12.84 5.56 3.23
N ASN A 139 11.51 5.48 3.30
CA ASN A 139 10.72 4.67 2.36
C ASN A 139 10.69 5.20 0.91
N PHE A 140 10.85 6.51 0.69
CA PHE A 140 10.91 7.06 -0.66
C PHE A 140 12.27 6.81 -1.30
N HIS A 141 13.36 6.93 -0.54
CA HIS A 141 14.71 6.64 -1.05
C HIS A 141 14.89 5.17 -1.41
N ASN A 142 14.43 4.26 -0.55
CA ASN A 142 14.55 2.82 -0.83
C ASN A 142 13.67 2.32 -1.98
N LEU A 143 12.72 3.14 -2.46
CA LEU A 143 11.85 2.80 -3.57
C LEU A 143 12.64 2.50 -4.85
N ILE A 144 13.79 3.15 -5.04
CA ILE A 144 14.67 2.97 -6.22
C ILE A 144 15.20 1.53 -6.27
N HIS A 145 15.51 0.95 -5.11
CA HIS A 145 16.10 -0.39 -5.01
C HIS A 145 15.09 -1.52 -5.21
N ILE A 146 13.79 -1.22 -5.34
CA ILE A 146 12.78 -2.25 -5.49
C ILE A 146 12.94 -3.00 -6.82
N CYS A 147 13.44 -2.33 -7.86
CA CYS A 147 13.72 -2.96 -9.14
C CYS A 147 14.90 -3.95 -9.03
N ASP A 148 15.93 -3.59 -8.26
CA ASP A 148 17.07 -4.49 -8.00
C ASP A 148 16.64 -5.73 -7.21
N ASP A 149 15.77 -5.55 -6.22
CA ASP A 149 15.18 -6.66 -5.46
C ASP A 149 14.37 -7.59 -6.38
N ILE A 150 13.58 -7.04 -7.31
CA ILE A 150 12.77 -7.84 -8.25
C ILE A 150 13.64 -8.63 -9.22
N ARG A 151 14.70 -8.00 -9.75
CA ARG A 151 15.69 -8.69 -10.62
C ARG A 151 16.31 -9.89 -9.92
N LYS A 152 16.44 -9.84 -8.59
CA LYS A 152 17.08 -10.89 -7.78
C LYS A 152 16.11 -11.94 -7.23
N PHE A 153 14.91 -11.54 -6.82
CA PHE A 153 14.02 -12.37 -6.00
C PHE A 153 12.68 -12.71 -6.67
N GLY A 154 12.40 -12.20 -7.87
CA GLY A 154 11.12 -12.42 -8.57
C GLY A 154 10.13 -11.27 -8.40
N LEU A 155 8.85 -11.50 -8.65
CA LEU A 155 7.88 -10.41 -8.76
C LEU A 155 7.69 -9.68 -7.43
N LEU A 156 7.21 -8.43 -7.52
CA LEU A 156 7.06 -7.50 -6.41
C LEU A 156 6.35 -8.10 -5.18
N TRP A 157 5.36 -8.96 -5.38
CA TRP A 157 4.56 -9.54 -4.30
C TRP A 157 5.05 -10.90 -3.81
N ASP A 158 5.94 -11.57 -4.55
CA ASP A 158 6.37 -12.94 -4.28
C ASP A 158 7.21 -13.01 -3.00
N TYR A 159 8.00 -11.98 -2.73
CA TYR A 159 8.83 -11.84 -1.53
C TYR A 159 8.22 -10.87 -0.49
N SER A 160 6.94 -10.55 -0.61
CA SER A 160 6.27 -9.62 0.30
C SER A 160 6.00 -10.22 1.68
N CYS A 161 5.94 -9.37 2.72
CA CYS A 161 5.69 -9.82 4.08
C CYS A 161 4.21 -10.17 4.38
N PHE A 162 3.31 -10.12 3.38
CA PHE A 162 1.88 -10.40 3.58
C PHE A 162 1.58 -11.77 4.24
N PRO A 163 2.19 -12.89 3.80
CA PRO A 163 1.94 -14.20 4.40
C PRO A 163 2.42 -14.28 5.85
N PHE A 164 3.60 -13.70 6.12
CA PHE A 164 4.23 -13.68 7.43
C PHE A 164 3.40 -12.89 8.45
N GLU A 165 2.95 -11.68 8.09
CA GLU A 165 2.09 -10.86 8.96
C GLU A 165 0.74 -11.55 9.24
N ASN A 166 0.16 -12.21 8.24
CA ASN A 166 -1.08 -12.95 8.42
C ASN A 166 -0.89 -14.15 9.38
N PHE A 167 0.22 -14.88 9.22
CA PHE A 167 0.55 -16.00 10.10
C PHE A 167 0.86 -15.54 11.53
N LEU A 168 1.62 -14.46 11.69
CA LEU A 168 1.90 -13.87 13.00
C LEU A 168 0.60 -13.42 13.69
N GLY A 169 -0.36 -12.89 12.94
CA GLY A 169 -1.70 -12.58 13.45
C GLY A 169 -2.45 -13.81 13.98
N LYS A 170 -2.28 -14.99 13.37
CA LYS A 170 -2.84 -16.25 13.89
C LYS A 170 -2.14 -16.67 15.18
N LEU A 171 -0.81 -16.60 15.21
CA LEU A 171 -0.02 -16.92 16.42
C LEU A 171 -0.40 -16.03 17.61
N LYS A 172 -0.58 -14.73 17.39
CA LYS A 172 -1.00 -13.79 18.44
C LYS A 172 -2.33 -14.16 19.08
N LYS A 173 -3.26 -14.78 18.34
CA LYS A 173 -4.55 -15.25 18.89
C LYS A 173 -4.41 -16.50 19.78
N LEU A 174 -3.30 -17.23 19.67
CA LEU A 174 -3.01 -18.37 20.53
C LEU A 174 -2.48 -17.92 21.91
N ILE A 175 -2.00 -16.68 22.00
CA ILE A 175 -1.52 -16.09 23.25
C ILE A 175 -2.69 -15.45 23.98
N ARG A 176 -2.95 -15.89 25.22
CA ARG A 176 -4.01 -15.36 26.10
C ARG A 176 -3.51 -14.34 27.12
N GLY A 177 -2.19 -14.25 27.32
CA GLY A 177 -1.59 -13.30 28.25
C GLY A 177 -0.07 -13.16 28.06
N PRO A 178 0.57 -12.19 28.72
CA PRO A 178 1.97 -11.83 28.49
C PRO A 178 2.98 -12.86 29.04
N SER A 179 2.57 -13.73 29.96
CA SER A 179 3.46 -14.70 30.61
C SER A 179 3.75 -15.87 29.68
N LYS A 180 5.02 -16.19 29.42
CA LYS A 180 5.43 -17.42 28.70
C LYS A 180 4.75 -17.63 27.33
N PRO A 181 4.81 -16.64 26.41
CA PRO A 181 4.07 -16.68 25.14
C PRO A 181 4.45 -17.87 24.23
N HIS A 182 5.73 -18.25 24.20
CA HIS A 182 6.19 -19.41 23.42
C HIS A 182 5.56 -20.72 23.90
N GLN A 183 5.51 -20.94 25.21
CA GLN A 183 4.93 -22.14 25.80
C GLN A 183 3.42 -22.20 25.55
N GLN A 184 2.72 -21.07 25.67
CA GLN A 184 1.29 -20.99 25.32
C GLN A 184 1.03 -21.40 23.86
N ILE A 185 1.86 -20.92 22.93
CA ILE A 185 1.73 -21.29 21.51
C ILE A 185 1.96 -22.79 21.33
N CYS A 186 3.06 -23.35 21.85
CA CYS A 186 3.38 -24.77 21.69
C CYS A 186 2.28 -25.67 22.26
N LEU A 187 1.81 -25.38 23.47
CA LEU A 187 0.73 -26.14 24.12
C LEU A 187 -0.56 -26.07 23.30
N ARG A 188 -0.94 -24.88 22.83
CA ARG A 188 -2.18 -24.70 22.08
C ARG A 188 -2.13 -25.36 20.70
N ILE A 189 -0.98 -25.36 20.04
CA ILE A 189 -0.78 -26.09 18.78
C ILE A 189 -0.90 -27.60 19.02
N ASN A 190 -0.31 -28.12 20.10
CA ASN A 190 -0.41 -29.53 20.46
C ASN A 190 -1.87 -29.95 20.73
N GLU A 191 -2.61 -29.16 21.51
CA GLU A 191 -4.05 -29.36 21.74
C GLU A 191 -4.85 -29.44 20.43
N LEU A 192 -4.60 -28.53 19.48
CA LEU A 192 -5.31 -28.49 18.20
C LEU A 192 -4.97 -29.69 17.30
N ASN A 193 -3.75 -30.22 17.38
CA ASN A 193 -3.35 -31.40 16.61
C ASN A 193 -3.94 -32.70 17.17
N MET A 194 -4.17 -32.77 18.48
CA MET A 194 -4.81 -33.93 19.14
C MET A 194 -6.34 -34.01 18.90
N LEU A 195 -6.95 -32.92 18.44
CA LEU A 195 -8.40 -32.84 18.15
C LEU A 195 -8.75 -33.12 16.67
N LYS A 196 -7.76 -33.42 15.84
CA LYS A 196 -7.91 -33.80 14.43
C LYS A 196 -7.70 -35.30 14.27
#